data_AF-A0A0Q9JW04-F1
#
_entry.id   AF-A0A0Q9JW04-F1
#
_cell.length_a   1.000
_cell.length_b   1.000
_cell.length_c   1.000
_cell.angle_alpha   90.00
_cell.angle_beta   90.00
_cell.angle_gamma   90.00
#
_symmetry.space_group_name_H-M   'P 1'
#
loop_
_entity.id
_entity.type
_entity.pdbx_description
1 polymer ?
#
loop_
_entity_poly.entity_id
_entity_poly.type
_entity_poly.pdbx_seq_one_letter_code
_entity_poly.pdbx_strand_id
1 'polypeptide(L)'
;MRMVIQRCYLFLLISLVACTSKDEMYIPAQKMPVGFHKEFYTKSIEILNIIDSKMRAELPYTEEERKHVLGYFIKPTESDEELLFKADFSILEGIFQKYFEEKSKNNKTEMKRLNDMYNDSIKKVLRDLNLA
;
A
#
# COMPACT_ATOMS: atom_id res chain seq x y z
N MET A 1 -40.44 31.86 40.74
CA MET A 1 -40.07 30.44 40.90
C MET A 1 -38.99 30.11 39.87
N ARG A 2 -37.83 29.65 40.36
CA ARG A 2 -36.56 29.21 39.75
C ARG A 2 -36.36 29.18 38.20
N MET A 3 -35.27 29.83 37.76
CA MET A 3 -34.42 29.45 36.61
C MET A 3 -33.65 28.15 36.89
N VAL A 4 -33.50 27.27 35.88
CA VAL A 4 -32.36 26.35 35.58
C VAL A 4 -32.51 26.02 34.08
N ILE A 5 -31.72 26.57 33.13
CA ILE A 5 -30.35 26.24 32.68
C ILE A 5 -30.20 24.81 32.10
N GLN A 6 -29.65 24.74 30.88
CA GLN A 6 -28.88 23.63 30.31
C GLN A 6 -29.63 22.34 29.89
N ARG A 7 -29.59 22.02 28.59
CA ARG A 7 -28.68 20.98 28.06
C ARG A 7 -28.82 20.79 26.53
N CYS A 8 -27.64 20.83 25.89
CA CYS A 8 -27.21 20.03 24.72
C CYS A 8 -27.94 20.31 23.39
N TYR A 9 -27.40 21.03 22.39
CA TYR A 9 -26.13 20.78 21.69
C TYR A 9 -25.76 19.30 21.63
N LEU A 10 -26.40 18.56 20.72
CA LEU A 10 -26.06 17.20 20.23
C LEU A 10 -27.18 16.90 19.21
N PHE A 11 -27.03 16.75 17.90
CA PHE A 11 -26.00 16.15 17.07
C PHE A 11 -26.14 16.82 15.69
N LEU A 12 -25.24 17.74 15.37
CA LEU A 12 -25.08 18.30 14.02
C LEU A 12 -23.69 17.87 13.58
N LEU A 13 -23.53 16.58 13.28
CA LEU A 13 -22.28 15.98 12.79
C LEU A 13 -22.57 14.57 12.25
N ILE A 14 -23.25 14.52 11.10
CA ILE A 14 -22.94 13.48 10.09
C ILE A 14 -22.60 14.27 8.83
N SER A 15 -21.50 15.03 8.92
CA SER A 15 -20.74 15.34 7.73
C SER A 15 -20.22 14.01 7.22
N LEU A 16 -20.91 13.45 6.22
CA LEU A 16 -20.34 12.45 5.33
C LEU A 16 -19.13 13.11 4.66
N VAL A 17 -18.02 13.08 5.38
CA VAL A 17 -16.70 13.27 4.79
C VAL A 17 -16.44 11.98 4.02
N ALA A 18 -17.00 11.90 2.83
CA ALA A 18 -16.39 11.15 1.76
C ALA A 18 -15.10 11.89 1.36
N CYS A 19 -14.14 11.97 2.29
CA CYS A 19 -12.74 12.19 1.91
C CYS A 19 -12.31 10.88 1.30
N THR A 20 -12.26 10.90 -0.01
CA THR A 20 -11.65 9.92 -0.89
C THR A 20 -10.39 9.30 -0.27
N SER A 21 -10.39 7.97 -0.25
CA SER A 21 -9.45 6.97 0.28
C SER A 21 -8.01 7.04 -0.24
N LYS A 22 -7.41 8.24 -0.31
CA LYS A 22 -6.05 8.42 -0.84
C LYS A 22 -4.93 8.04 0.16
N ASP A 23 -5.25 7.89 1.44
CA ASP A 23 -4.27 7.68 2.51
C ASP A 23 -4.58 6.45 3.40
N GLU A 24 -5.32 5.45 2.90
CA GLU A 24 -5.52 4.22 3.66
C GLU A 24 -4.25 3.36 3.61
N MET A 25 -3.50 3.40 4.72
CA MET A 25 -2.40 2.48 4.94
C MET A 25 -2.94 1.09 5.31
N TYR A 26 -2.36 0.06 4.70
CA TYR A 26 -2.57 -1.32 5.12
C TYR A 26 -2.01 -1.54 6.51
N ILE A 27 -2.79 -2.23 7.35
CA ILE A 27 -2.43 -2.60 8.72
C ILE A 27 -2.28 -4.12 8.77
N PRO A 28 -1.29 -4.69 9.50
CA PRO A 28 -1.15 -6.13 9.66
C PRO A 28 -2.44 -6.84 10.06
N ALA A 29 -2.74 -7.93 9.36
CA ALA A 29 -3.89 -8.76 9.67
C ALA A 29 -3.73 -9.46 11.02
N GLN A 30 -4.85 -9.86 11.63
CA GLN A 30 -4.83 -10.65 12.86
C GLN A 30 -4.15 -12.01 12.67
N LYS A 31 -4.21 -12.57 11.45
CA LYS A 31 -3.60 -13.86 11.10
C LYS A 31 -2.55 -13.66 10.01
N MET A 32 -1.29 -13.86 10.39
CA MET A 32 -0.16 -13.85 9.45
C MET A 32 -0.23 -15.07 8.50
N PRO A 33 0.22 -14.93 7.25
CA PRO A 33 0.39 -16.04 6.33
C PRO A 33 1.31 -17.13 6.90
N VAL A 34 1.07 -18.39 6.52
CA VAL A 34 1.90 -19.53 6.93
C VAL A 34 3.27 -19.42 6.27
N GLY A 35 4.34 -19.76 7.00
CA GLY A 35 5.72 -19.72 6.49
C GLY A 35 6.37 -18.33 6.55
N PHE A 36 5.64 -17.29 6.97
CA PHE A 36 6.17 -15.95 7.12
C PHE A 36 6.69 -15.74 8.54
N HIS A 37 7.85 -15.12 8.68
CA HIS A 37 8.32 -14.58 9.94
C HIS A 37 7.65 -13.23 10.20
N LYS A 38 7.41 -12.93 11.49
CA LYS A 38 6.71 -11.71 11.90
C LYS A 38 7.40 -10.44 11.41
N GLU A 39 8.73 -10.40 11.46
CA GLU A 39 9.50 -9.25 10.98
C GLU A 39 9.34 -9.09 9.47
N PHE A 40 9.50 -10.16 8.70
CA PHE A 40 9.30 -10.16 7.25
C PHE A 40 7.89 -9.70 6.87
N TYR A 41 6.85 -10.23 7.51
CA TYR A 41 5.47 -9.85 7.28
C TYR A 41 5.23 -8.36 7.55
N THR A 42 5.70 -7.87 8.69
CA THR A 42 5.56 -6.46 9.08
C THR A 42 6.28 -5.55 8.08
N LYS A 43 7.51 -5.93 7.67
CA LYS A 43 8.28 -5.19 6.67
C LYS A 43 7.63 -5.23 5.29
N SER A 44 7.04 -6.35 4.89
CA SER A 44 6.33 -6.48 3.61
C SER A 44 5.19 -5.47 3.52
N ILE A 45 4.43 -5.30 4.61
CA ILE A 45 3.33 -4.32 4.68
C ILE A 45 3.85 -2.89 4.66
N GLU A 46 4.93 -2.61 5.39
CA GLU A 46 5.58 -1.29 5.38
C GLU A 46 6.01 -0.90 3.95
N ILE A 47 6.66 -1.81 3.24
CA ILE A 47 7.08 -1.59 1.85
C ILE A 47 5.86 -1.46 0.93
N LEU A 48 4.84 -2.31 1.08
CA LEU A 48 3.61 -2.22 0.30
C LEU A 48 2.94 -0.84 0.45
N ASN A 49 2.87 -0.31 1.66
CA ASN A 49 2.32 1.02 1.93
C ASN A 49 3.10 2.12 1.20
N ILE A 50 4.43 2.02 1.14
CA ILE A 50 5.26 2.98 0.39
C ILE A 50 4.96 2.87 -1.11
N ILE A 51 4.96 1.66 -1.68
CA ILE A 51 4.71 1.45 -3.11
C ILE A 51 3.31 1.95 -3.49
N ASP A 52 2.27 1.55 -2.76
CA ASP A 52 0.88 1.86 -3.09
C ASP A 52 0.53 3.34 -2.89
N SER A 53 1.00 3.96 -1.79
CA SER A 53 0.79 5.40 -1.58
C SER A 53 1.40 6.22 -2.72
N LYS A 54 2.60 5.85 -3.19
CA LYS A 54 3.30 6.53 -4.29
C LYS A 54 2.62 6.29 -5.62
N MET A 55 2.17 5.07 -5.89
CA MET A 55 1.44 4.74 -7.10
C MET A 55 0.12 5.52 -7.17
N ARG A 56 -0.68 5.55 -6.10
CA ARG A 56 -1.97 6.26 -6.04
C ARG A 56 -1.84 7.78 -6.10
N ALA A 57 -0.78 8.33 -5.51
CA ALA A 57 -0.46 9.74 -5.62
C ALA A 57 0.18 10.10 -6.98
N GLU A 58 0.51 9.09 -7.78
CA GLU A 58 1.31 9.19 -8.99
C GLU A 58 2.63 9.97 -8.82
N LEU A 59 3.30 9.75 -7.69
CA LEU A 59 4.58 10.36 -7.35
C LEU A 59 5.70 9.32 -7.38
N PRO A 60 6.88 9.64 -7.96
CA PRO A 60 8.03 8.75 -7.86
C PRO A 60 8.55 8.69 -6.42
N TYR A 61 9.36 7.67 -6.12
CA TYR A 61 10.09 7.62 -4.86
C TYR A 61 11.07 8.79 -4.71
N THR A 62 11.19 9.27 -3.48
CA THR A 62 12.40 9.95 -3.03
C THR A 62 13.59 9.00 -3.04
N GLU A 63 14.80 9.53 -2.94
CA GLU A 63 16.01 8.70 -2.89
C GLU A 63 16.02 7.75 -1.68
N GLU A 64 15.59 8.24 -0.52
CA GLU A 64 15.57 7.44 0.71
C GLU A 64 14.50 6.34 0.67
N GLU A 65 13.31 6.65 0.15
CA GLU A 65 12.28 5.62 -0.08
C GLU A 65 12.75 4.55 -1.06
N ARG A 66 13.43 4.95 -2.15
CA ARG A 66 14.00 4.02 -3.12
C ARG A 66 15.03 3.10 -2.46
N LYS A 67 15.96 3.65 -1.66
CA LYS A 67 16.96 2.85 -0.93
C LYS A 67 16.28 1.86 0.02
N HIS A 68 15.23 2.29 0.72
CA HIS A 68 14.50 1.46 1.66
C HIS A 68 13.76 0.30 0.95
N VAL A 69 13.03 0.59 -0.12
CA VAL A 69 12.32 -0.42 -0.93
C VAL A 69 13.30 -1.41 -1.54
N LEU A 70 14.39 -0.94 -2.16
CA LEU A 70 15.42 -1.83 -2.72
C LEU A 70 16.12 -2.65 -1.62
N GLY A 71 16.37 -2.06 -0.47
CA GLY A 71 16.93 -2.71 0.72
C GLY A 71 16.11 -3.91 1.16
N TYR A 72 14.78 -3.78 1.15
CA TYR A 72 13.88 -4.91 1.38
C TYR A 72 14.11 -6.01 0.35
N PHE A 73 14.21 -5.69 -0.95
CA PHE A 73 14.35 -6.69 -2.01
C PHE A 73 15.69 -7.45 -2.02
N ILE A 74 16.76 -6.88 -1.46
CA ILE A 74 18.07 -7.53 -1.38
C ILE A 74 18.31 -8.34 -0.11
N LYS A 75 17.59 -8.05 1.00
CA LYS A 75 17.76 -8.77 2.27
C LYS A 75 17.42 -10.26 2.10
N PRO A 76 18.24 -11.22 2.55
CA PRO A 76 17.89 -12.63 2.45
C PRO A 76 16.58 -12.94 3.18
N THR A 77 15.83 -13.91 2.66
CA THR A 77 14.63 -14.45 3.30
C THR A 77 15.00 -15.63 4.19
N GLU A 78 14.15 -15.94 5.15
CA GLU A 78 14.38 -17.01 6.13
C GLU A 78 13.56 -18.27 5.82
N SER A 79 12.62 -18.20 4.88
CA SER A 79 11.85 -19.36 4.38
C SER A 79 11.65 -19.34 2.86
N ASP A 80 11.25 -20.49 2.32
CA ASP A 80 10.90 -20.64 0.90
C ASP A 80 9.62 -19.87 0.57
N GLU A 81 8.65 -19.82 1.49
CA GLU A 81 7.42 -19.04 1.31
C GLU A 81 7.71 -17.55 1.20
N GLU A 82 8.61 -17.02 2.02
CA GLU A 82 9.05 -15.62 1.93
C GLU A 82 9.79 -15.34 0.63
N LEU A 83 10.64 -16.26 0.17
CA LEU A 83 11.36 -16.12 -1.10
C LEU A 83 10.39 -16.05 -2.27
N LEU A 84 9.41 -16.96 -2.32
CA LEU A 84 8.38 -17.01 -3.34
C LEU A 84 7.52 -15.74 -3.31
N PHE A 85 7.07 -15.32 -2.11
CA PHE A 85 6.33 -14.07 -1.96
C PHE A 85 7.14 -12.88 -2.45
N LYS A 86 8.42 -12.81 -2.10
CA LYS A 86 9.29 -11.71 -2.49
C LYS A 86 9.50 -11.65 -4.01
N ALA A 87 9.61 -12.80 -4.66
CA ALA A 87 9.66 -12.88 -6.12
C ALA A 87 8.36 -12.35 -6.74
N ASP A 88 7.19 -12.78 -6.24
CA ASP A 88 5.90 -12.27 -6.71
C ASP A 88 5.73 -10.77 -6.42
N PHE A 89 6.15 -10.32 -5.25
CA PHE A 89 6.04 -8.92 -4.83
C PHE A 89 6.98 -8.01 -5.65
N SER A 90 8.10 -8.53 -6.13
CA SER A 90 9.00 -7.79 -7.04
C SER A 90 8.35 -7.43 -8.36
N ILE A 91 7.31 -8.17 -8.80
CA ILE A 91 6.54 -7.85 -10.00
C ILE A 91 5.78 -6.54 -9.80
N LEU A 92 5.18 -6.33 -8.62
CA LEU A 92 4.47 -5.09 -8.29
C LEU A 92 5.41 -3.88 -8.36
N GLU A 93 6.58 -3.98 -7.74
CA GLU A 93 7.61 -2.93 -7.79
C GLU A 93 8.13 -2.72 -9.22
N GLY A 94 8.31 -3.79 -10.00
CA GLY A 94 8.71 -3.69 -11.41
C GLY A 94 7.66 -2.96 -12.27
N ILE A 95 6.37 -3.16 -12.01
CA ILE A 95 5.29 -2.42 -12.67
C ILE A 95 5.34 -0.95 -12.29
N PHE A 96 5.51 -0.65 -11.00
CA PHE A 96 5.67 0.73 -10.50
C PHE A 96 6.82 1.45 -11.22
N GLN A 97 8.01 0.85 -11.28
CA GLN A 97 9.17 1.46 -11.91
C GLN A 97 8.92 1.76 -13.40
N LYS A 98 8.36 0.78 -14.13
CA LYS A 98 8.01 0.95 -15.55
C LYS A 98 6.97 2.04 -15.75
N TYR A 99 5.98 2.16 -14.86
CA TYR A 99 4.97 3.20 -14.97
C TYR A 99 5.60 4.59 -14.95
N PHE A 100 6.55 4.85 -14.04
CA PHE A 100 7.22 6.14 -13.96
C PHE A 100 8.24 6.38 -15.09
N GLU A 101 8.85 5.32 -15.61
CA GLU A 101 9.65 5.40 -16.83
C GLU A 101 8.79 5.87 -18.01
N GLU A 102 7.63 5.26 -18.23
CA GLU A 102 6.72 5.61 -19.32
C GLU A 102 6.03 6.97 -19.09
N LYS A 103 5.83 7.38 -17.83
CA LYS A 103 5.39 8.74 -17.47
C LYS A 103 6.40 9.79 -17.95
N SER A 104 7.71 9.54 -17.79
CA SER A 104 8.75 10.45 -18.30
C SER A 104 8.76 10.57 -19.83
N LYS A 105 8.33 9.51 -20.52
CA LYS A 105 8.18 9.46 -21.99
C LYS A 105 6.82 9.98 -22.47
N ASN A 106 5.92 10.37 -21.55
CA ASN A 106 4.54 10.77 -21.83
C ASN A 106 3.72 9.71 -22.62
N ASN A 107 4.02 8.42 -22.42
CA ASN A 107 3.34 7.32 -23.09
C ASN A 107 2.07 6.91 -22.34
N LYS A 108 1.00 7.69 -22.54
CA LYS A 108 -0.27 7.53 -21.80
C LYS A 108 -0.94 6.16 -21.98
N THR A 109 -0.80 5.55 -23.16
CA THR A 109 -1.38 4.22 -23.45
C THR A 109 -0.72 3.15 -22.57
N GLU A 110 0.60 3.16 -22.53
CA GLU A 110 1.35 2.19 -21.73
C GLU A 110 1.20 2.45 -20.23
N MET A 111 1.17 3.71 -19.81
CA MET A 111 0.86 4.06 -18.41
C MET A 111 -0.49 3.49 -17.96
N LYS A 112 -1.53 3.58 -18.80
CA LYS A 112 -2.84 3.01 -18.48
C LYS A 112 -2.75 1.49 -18.33
N ARG A 113 -2.09 0.82 -19.28
CA ARG A 113 -1.88 -0.64 -19.25
C ARG A 113 -1.15 -1.08 -17.98
N LEU A 114 -0.10 -0.36 -17.59
CA LEU A 114 0.68 -0.63 -16.39
C LEU A 114 -0.12 -0.38 -15.11
N ASN A 115 -0.96 0.66 -15.07
CA ASN A 115 -1.86 0.91 -13.95
C ASN A 115 -2.90 -0.20 -13.79
N ASP A 116 -3.47 -0.71 -14.90
CA ASP A 116 -4.40 -1.84 -14.86
C ASP A 116 -3.70 -3.11 -14.35
N MET A 117 -2.48 -3.40 -14.84
CA MET A 117 -1.66 -4.49 -14.32
C MET A 117 -1.33 -4.33 -12.82
N TYR A 118 -1.01 -3.11 -12.39
CA TYR A 118 -0.73 -2.81 -10.99
C TYR A 118 -1.93 -3.14 -10.11
N ASN A 119 -3.14 -2.74 -10.52
CA ASN A 119 -4.38 -2.99 -9.80
C ASN A 119 -4.71 -4.48 -9.67
N ASP A 120 -4.28 -5.31 -10.62
CA ASP A 120 -4.46 -6.76 -10.53
C ASP A 120 -3.36 -7.42 -9.68
N SER A 121 -2.11 -6.98 -9.83
CA SER A 121 -0.99 -7.44 -9.01
C SER A 121 -1.18 -7.11 -7.52
N ILE A 122 -1.66 -5.91 -7.18
CA ILE A 122 -1.86 -5.52 -5.78
C ILE A 122 -2.93 -6.38 -5.11
N LYS A 123 -4.01 -6.76 -5.81
CA LYS A 123 -5.02 -7.69 -5.27
C LYS A 123 -4.43 -9.06 -4.94
N LYS A 124 -3.47 -9.54 -5.75
CA LYS A 124 -2.76 -10.79 -5.44
C LYS A 124 -1.91 -10.62 -4.17
N VAL A 125 -1.07 -9.58 -4.11
CA VAL A 125 -0.22 -9.30 -2.94
C VAL A 125 -1.04 -9.15 -1.66
N LEU A 126 -2.17 -8.46 -1.71
CA LEU A 126 -3.06 -8.30 -0.55
C LEU A 126 -3.61 -9.64 -0.06
N ARG A 127 -4.01 -10.54 -0.96
CA ARG A 127 -4.45 -11.89 -0.57
C ARG A 127 -3.30 -12.70 0.04
N ASP A 128 -2.12 -12.65 -0.56
CA ASP A 128 -0.94 -13.37 -0.06
C ASP A 128 -0.52 -12.89 1.33
N LEU A 129 -0.82 -11.63 1.68
CA LEU A 129 -0.60 -11.03 3.00
C LEU A 129 -1.80 -11.14 3.96
N ASN A 130 -2.88 -11.85 3.58
CA ASN A 130 -4.14 -11.92 4.32
C ASN A 130 -4.80 -10.55 4.63
N LEU A 131 -4.69 -9.59 3.72
CA LEU A 131 -5.22 -8.23 3.84
C LEU A 131 -6.52 -7.99 3.03
N ALA A 132 -6.94 -8.96 2.22
CA ALA A 132 -8.13 -8.89 1.36
C ALA A 132 -8.86 -10.24 1.27
#